data_AF-A0A918N9X7-F1
#
_entry.id   AF-A0A918N9X7-F1
#
_cell.length_a   1.000
_cell.length_b   1.000
_cell.length_c   1.000
_cell.angle_alpha   90.00
_cell.angle_beta   90.00
_cell.angle_gamma   90.00
#
_symmetry.space_group_name_H-M   'P 1'
#
loop_
_entity.id
_entity.type
_entity.pdbx_description
1 polymer ?
#
loop_
_entity_poly.entity_id
_entity_poly.type
_entity_poly.pdbx_seq_one_letter_code
_entity_poly.pdbx_strand_id
1 'polypeptide(L)'
;MMTGWGRWLLILFTLSLAGCKQEYEEISDRPEFEGIVGSQYTTLQGLAINELTSDNDYQGPVDYYVVTKQRMSGPEVLRTYRLDAGVKIEVLKVLQCSNCPFGSPIIVSLDIRGEKLKPDMPVYLYRLRSEKSDGNIVLDPRYFRSENN
;
A
#
# COMPACT_ATOMS: atom_id res chain seq x y z
N MET A 1 -39.45 39.93 -9.91
CA MET A 1 -39.60 38.46 -10.05
C MET A 1 -38.25 37.87 -10.41
N MET A 2 -37.44 37.54 -9.42
CA MET A 2 -36.20 36.78 -9.59
C MET A 2 -36.05 35.96 -8.33
N THR A 3 -36.18 34.64 -8.40
CA THR A 3 -35.67 33.66 -7.41
C THR A 3 -36.25 32.29 -7.76
N GLY A 4 -35.40 31.29 -7.96
CA GLY A 4 -35.89 29.91 -8.04
C GLY A 4 -34.92 28.86 -8.55
N TRP A 5 -33.88 29.21 -9.32
CA TRP A 5 -33.06 28.19 -10.00
C TRP A 5 -31.70 27.91 -9.35
N GLY A 6 -31.20 28.78 -8.46
CA GLY A 6 -29.87 28.63 -7.85
C GLY A 6 -29.74 27.56 -6.75
N ARG A 7 -30.85 27.11 -6.14
CA ARG A 7 -30.81 26.15 -5.01
C ARG A 7 -30.62 24.70 -5.45
N TRP A 8 -31.01 24.34 -6.67
CA TRP A 8 -30.89 22.96 -7.18
C TRP A 8 -29.46 22.62 -7.64
N LEU A 9 -28.69 23.61 -8.11
CA LEU A 9 -27.29 23.43 -8.53
C LEU A 9 -26.34 23.11 -7.36
N LEU A 10 -26.64 23.60 -6.15
CA LEU A 10 -25.82 23.34 -4.95
C LEU A 10 -25.99 21.92 -4.38
N ILE A 11 -27.14 21.29 -4.60
CA ILE A 11 -27.41 19.92 -4.13
C ILE A 11 -26.77 18.87 -5.06
N LEU A 12 -26.68 19.17 -6.37
CA LEU A 12 -26.02 18.29 -7.34
C LEU A 12 -24.48 18.28 -7.21
N PHE A 13 -23.87 19.36 -6.71
CA PHE A 13 -22.42 19.44 -6.49
C PHE A 13 -21.96 18.82 -5.16
N THR A 14 -22.88 18.60 -4.22
CA THR A 14 -22.56 18.03 -2.90
C THR A 14 -22.65 16.50 -2.86
N LEU A 15 -23.34 15.86 -3.81
CA LEU A 15 -23.42 14.40 -3.91
C LEU A 15 -22.22 13.73 -4.63
N SER A 16 -21.39 14.49 -5.36
CA SER A 16 -20.22 13.97 -6.07
C SER A 16 -18.97 13.79 -5.21
N LEU A 17 -19.06 14.10 -3.90
CA LEU A 17 -17.99 13.89 -2.93
C LEU A 17 -18.18 12.64 -2.06
N ALA A 18 -19.20 11.81 -2.34
CA ALA A 18 -19.32 10.49 -1.72
C ALA A 18 -18.06 9.68 -2.07
N GLY A 19 -17.25 9.37 -1.05
CA GLY A 19 -15.88 8.88 -1.18
C GLY A 19 -15.75 7.73 -2.17
N CYS A 20 -14.93 7.94 -3.20
CA CYS A 20 -14.46 6.86 -4.06
C CYS A 20 -13.68 5.86 -3.20
N LYS A 21 -14.29 4.72 -2.88
CA LYS A 21 -13.58 3.57 -2.33
C LYS A 21 -12.49 3.18 -3.32
N GLN A 22 -11.25 3.05 -2.87
CA GLN A 22 -10.15 2.68 -3.75
C GLN A 22 -10.36 1.27 -4.31
N GLU A 23 -10.27 1.16 -5.64
CA GLU A 23 -10.27 -0.09 -6.38
C GLU A 23 -8.87 -0.37 -6.87
N TYR A 24 -8.48 -1.65 -6.86
CA TYR A 24 -7.15 -2.07 -7.27
C TYR A 24 -7.24 -3.10 -8.38
N GLU A 25 -6.41 -2.92 -9.40
CA GLU A 25 -6.13 -3.93 -10.41
C GLU A 25 -4.80 -4.60 -10.12
N GLU A 26 -4.71 -5.89 -10.42
CA GLU A 26 -3.44 -6.60 -10.39
C GLU A 26 -2.65 -6.29 -11.65
N ILE A 27 -1.36 -5.98 -11.46
CA ILE A 27 -0.43 -5.57 -12.52
C ILE A 27 0.87 -6.38 -12.44
N SER A 28 0.80 -7.55 -11.81
CA SER A 28 1.93 -8.46 -11.59
C SER A 28 2.57 -8.95 -12.90
N ASP A 29 1.85 -8.89 -14.00
CA ASP A 29 2.25 -9.35 -15.34
C ASP A 29 3.03 -8.30 -16.16
N ARG A 30 3.17 -7.06 -15.65
CA ARG A 30 3.92 -6.04 -16.36
C ARG A 30 5.44 -6.33 -16.31
N PRO A 31 6.19 -6.09 -17.40
CA PRO A 31 7.61 -6.44 -17.49
C PRO A 31 8.47 -5.87 -16.35
N GLU A 32 8.16 -4.67 -15.88
CA GLU A 32 8.89 -4.02 -14.79
C GLU A 32 8.79 -4.74 -13.44
N PHE A 33 7.85 -5.69 -13.28
CA PHE A 33 7.68 -6.48 -12.04
C PHE A 33 8.10 -7.95 -12.16
N GLU A 34 8.55 -8.42 -13.32
CA GLU A 34 8.99 -9.81 -13.51
C GLU A 34 10.10 -10.20 -12.51
N GLY A 35 10.97 -9.25 -12.15
CA GLY A 35 12.07 -9.48 -11.21
C GLY A 35 11.69 -9.40 -9.72
N ILE A 36 10.45 -9.02 -9.37
CA ILE A 36 10.03 -8.88 -7.98
C ILE A 36 8.94 -9.89 -7.60
N VAL A 37 7.97 -10.18 -8.48
CA VAL A 37 6.89 -11.13 -8.20
C VAL A 37 7.45 -12.55 -8.02
N GLY A 38 6.99 -13.26 -6.98
CA GLY A 38 7.49 -14.58 -6.59
C GLY A 38 8.89 -14.58 -5.97
N SER A 39 9.56 -13.43 -5.88
CA SER A 39 10.90 -13.36 -5.30
C SER A 39 10.87 -13.35 -3.77
N GLN A 40 11.83 -14.06 -3.19
CA GLN A 40 12.05 -14.11 -1.76
C GLN A 40 13.15 -13.14 -1.34
N TYR A 41 12.91 -12.47 -0.23
CA TYR A 41 13.80 -11.47 0.34
C TYR A 41 14.01 -11.72 1.83
N THR A 42 15.18 -11.34 2.33
CA THR A 42 15.47 -11.27 3.76
C THR A 42 15.64 -9.81 4.17
N THR A 43 14.97 -9.37 5.24
CA THR A 43 15.16 -8.03 5.80
C THR A 43 16.57 -7.87 6.34
N LEU A 44 17.27 -6.81 5.98
CA LEU A 44 18.63 -6.51 6.43
C LEU A 44 18.66 -5.69 7.72
N GLN A 45 17.57 -5.00 8.01
CA GLN A 45 17.43 -4.13 9.17
C GLN A 45 16.00 -4.16 9.69
N GLY A 46 15.82 -3.69 10.93
CA GLY A 46 14.50 -3.56 11.52
C GLY A 46 13.64 -2.54 10.78
N LEU A 47 12.40 -2.91 10.50
CA LEU A 47 11.36 -2.08 9.89
C LEU A 47 10.17 -1.95 10.85
N ALA A 48 9.24 -1.06 10.51
CA ALA A 48 7.96 -0.93 11.20
C ALA A 48 6.85 -1.40 10.27
N ILE A 49 5.91 -2.16 10.79
CA ILE A 49 4.65 -2.46 10.11
C ILE A 49 3.56 -1.74 10.89
N ASN A 50 2.79 -0.92 10.17
CA ASN A 50 1.74 -0.08 10.73
C ASN A 50 0.40 -0.63 10.23
N GLU A 51 -0.52 -0.86 11.14
CA GLU A 51 -1.93 -1.20 10.84
C GLU A 51 -2.70 0.10 10.70
N LEU A 52 -3.32 0.32 9.55
CA LEU A 52 -4.09 1.53 9.30
C LEU A 52 -5.56 1.21 9.06
N THR A 53 -6.40 2.13 9.49
CA THR A 53 -7.83 2.19 9.19
C THR A 53 -8.11 3.35 8.23
N SER A 54 -9.06 3.15 7.34
CA SER A 54 -9.63 4.18 6.46
C SER A 54 -10.97 4.67 6.97
N ASP A 55 -11.41 4.20 8.14
CA ASP A 55 -12.63 4.68 8.77
C ASP A 55 -12.48 6.16 9.15
N ASN A 56 -13.50 6.96 8.85
CA ASN A 56 -13.53 8.39 9.11
C ASN A 56 -13.49 8.70 10.61
N ASP A 57 -13.94 7.78 11.47
CA ASP A 57 -13.88 7.93 12.92
C ASP A 57 -12.62 7.32 13.56
N TYR A 58 -11.78 6.66 12.75
CA TYR A 58 -10.56 5.97 13.15
C TYR A 58 -10.76 4.82 14.15
N GLN A 59 -11.98 4.29 14.26
CA GLN A 59 -12.33 3.16 15.13
C GLN A 59 -12.69 1.89 14.34
N GLY A 60 -12.61 1.95 13.01
CA GLY A 60 -12.86 0.82 12.13
C GLY A 60 -11.79 -0.28 12.17
N PRO A 61 -11.98 -1.36 11.40
CA PRO A 61 -11.03 -2.46 11.32
C PRO A 61 -9.70 -2.02 10.65
N VAL A 62 -8.68 -2.87 10.77
CA VAL A 62 -7.49 -2.76 9.91
C VAL A 62 -7.92 -2.97 8.45
N ASP A 63 -7.66 -1.98 7.61
CA ASP A 63 -7.94 -2.01 6.17
C ASP A 63 -6.68 -2.34 5.36
N TYR A 64 -5.51 -1.87 5.80
CA TYR A 64 -4.25 -2.13 5.13
C TYR A 64 -3.05 -2.00 6.07
N TYR A 65 -1.92 -2.54 5.61
CA TYR A 65 -0.65 -2.43 6.31
C TYR A 65 0.30 -1.52 5.55
N VAL A 66 1.12 -0.75 6.27
CA VAL A 66 2.23 0.02 5.67
C VAL A 66 3.53 -0.40 6.31
N VAL A 67 4.49 -0.85 5.49
CA VAL A 67 5.86 -1.13 5.93
C VAL A 67 6.72 0.10 5.67
N THR A 68 7.38 0.57 6.73
CA THR A 68 8.20 1.78 6.72
C THR A 68 9.50 1.56 7.50
N LYS A 69 10.49 2.40 7.22
CA LYS A 69 11.73 2.48 8.01
C LYS A 69 11.54 2.94 9.46
N GLN A 70 10.46 3.67 9.74
CA GLN A 70 10.16 4.27 11.04
C GLN A 70 8.67 4.12 11.33
N ARG A 71 8.30 4.09 12.61
CA ARG A 71 6.89 4.05 13.02
C ARG A 71 6.14 5.26 12.47
N MET A 72 4.94 5.04 11.94
CA MET A 72 4.03 6.11 11.58
C MET A 72 3.32 6.65 12.81
N SER A 73 2.84 7.89 12.71
CA SER A 73 2.03 8.54 13.72
C SER A 73 0.85 9.23 13.04
N GLY A 74 -0.35 9.03 13.56
CA GLY A 74 -1.57 9.62 13.04
C GLY A 74 -2.79 8.95 13.66
N PRO A 75 -3.96 9.61 13.64
CA PRO A 75 -5.19 9.01 14.15
C PRO A 75 -5.58 7.73 13.40
N GLU A 76 -5.16 7.59 12.14
CA GLU A 76 -5.40 6.41 11.31
C GLU A 76 -4.58 5.17 11.70
N VAL A 77 -3.54 5.34 12.53
CA VAL A 77 -2.65 4.25 12.94
C VAL A 77 -3.23 3.53 14.14
N LEU A 78 -3.79 2.35 13.91
CA LEU A 78 -4.36 1.51 14.97
C LEU A 78 -3.28 0.86 15.84
N ARG A 79 -2.20 0.40 15.19
CA ARG A 79 -1.09 -0.28 15.86
C ARG A 79 0.17 -0.22 15.03
N THR A 80 1.32 -0.23 15.69
CA THR A 80 2.61 -0.41 15.03
C THR A 80 3.42 -1.50 15.73
N TYR A 81 3.90 -2.46 14.96
CA TYR A 81 4.83 -3.48 15.39
C TYR A 81 6.16 -3.35 14.68
N ARG A 82 7.17 -3.97 15.27
CA ARG A 82 8.52 -4.02 14.72
C ARG A 82 8.66 -5.30 13.92
N LEU A 83 9.12 -5.16 12.69
CA LEU A 83 9.61 -6.26 11.88
C LEU A 83 11.11 -6.33 12.08
N ASP A 84 11.61 -7.39 12.68
CA ASP A 84 13.04 -7.54 12.94
C ASP A 84 13.84 -7.77 11.64
N ALA A 85 15.16 -7.60 11.75
CA ALA A 85 16.08 -8.00 10.70
C ALA A 85 16.14 -9.54 10.62
N GLY A 86 16.42 -10.08 9.43
CA GLY A 86 16.49 -11.52 9.18
C GLY A 86 15.15 -12.18 8.87
N VAL A 87 14.06 -11.42 8.78
CA VAL A 87 12.73 -11.96 8.44
C VAL A 87 12.63 -12.19 6.94
N LYS A 88 12.07 -13.35 6.58
CA LYS A 88 11.83 -13.72 5.18
C LYS A 88 10.49 -13.18 4.70
N ILE A 89 10.51 -12.58 3.52
CA ILE A 89 9.35 -12.00 2.86
C ILE A 89 9.28 -12.54 1.44
N GLU A 90 8.08 -12.87 1.00
CA GLU A 90 7.78 -13.28 -0.36
C GLU A 90 6.82 -12.28 -0.99
N VAL A 91 7.13 -11.82 -2.20
CA VAL A 91 6.26 -10.91 -2.95
C VAL A 91 5.28 -11.74 -3.75
N LEU A 92 4.00 -11.66 -3.42
CA LEU A 92 2.96 -12.49 -4.04
C LEU A 92 2.41 -11.87 -5.32
N LYS A 93 2.06 -10.58 -5.27
CA LYS A 93 1.43 -9.84 -6.37
C LYS A 93 1.66 -8.34 -6.24
N VAL A 94 1.54 -7.63 -7.33
CA VAL A 94 1.62 -6.17 -7.39
C VAL A 94 0.26 -5.62 -7.81
N LEU A 95 -0.25 -4.65 -7.06
CA LEU A 95 -1.54 -4.02 -7.30
C LEU A 95 -1.35 -2.53 -7.58
N GLN A 96 -2.21 -1.95 -8.41
CA GLN A 96 -2.26 -0.51 -8.66
C GLN A 96 -3.69 -0.01 -8.54
N CYS A 97 -3.85 1.19 -7.96
CA CYS A 97 -5.17 1.80 -7.87
C CYS A 97 -5.71 2.12 -9.28
N SER A 98 -6.86 1.57 -9.64
CA SER A 98 -7.50 1.77 -10.95
C SER A 98 -8.36 3.05 -11.00
N ASN A 99 -8.84 3.53 -9.84
CA ASN A 99 -9.74 4.67 -9.73
C ASN A 99 -9.15 5.88 -8.96
N CYS A 100 -7.82 6.02 -8.95
CA CYS A 100 -7.11 7.13 -8.30
C CYS A 100 -6.68 8.22 -9.31
N PRO A 101 -7.40 9.36 -9.41
CA PRO A 101 -7.15 10.38 -10.44
C PRO A 101 -5.86 11.20 -10.25
N PHE A 102 -5.27 11.20 -9.05
CA PHE A 102 -4.10 12.02 -8.70
C PHE A 102 -2.82 11.21 -8.53
N GLY A 103 -2.78 10.01 -9.13
CA GLY A 103 -1.66 9.08 -9.06
C GLY A 103 -2.04 7.80 -8.33
N SER A 104 -1.58 6.68 -8.87
CA SER A 104 -1.93 5.36 -8.38
C SER A 104 -0.73 4.78 -7.62
N PRO A 105 -0.73 4.78 -6.28
CA PRO A 105 0.32 4.13 -5.52
C PRO A 105 0.36 2.66 -5.91
N ILE A 106 1.55 2.17 -6.28
CA ILE A 106 1.79 0.75 -6.46
C ILE A 106 1.90 0.10 -5.08
N ILE A 107 1.11 -0.94 -4.89
CA ILE A 107 0.97 -1.72 -3.66
C ILE A 107 1.58 -3.10 -3.92
N VAL A 108 2.24 -3.65 -2.92
CA VAL A 108 2.86 -4.97 -3.05
C VAL A 108 2.23 -5.88 -2.01
N SER A 109 1.55 -6.94 -2.44
CA SER A 109 1.08 -7.94 -1.50
C SER A 109 2.26 -8.82 -1.09
N LEU A 110 2.47 -8.95 0.23
CA LEU A 110 3.59 -9.65 0.81
C LEU A 110 3.09 -10.78 1.70
N ASP A 111 3.75 -11.93 1.62
CA ASP A 111 3.77 -12.91 2.70
C ASP A 111 4.99 -12.65 3.58
N ILE A 112 4.77 -12.25 4.84
CA ILE A 112 5.83 -12.03 5.82
C ILE A 112 5.85 -13.24 6.75
N ARG A 113 6.81 -14.14 6.55
CA ARG A 113 6.87 -15.41 7.28
C ARG A 113 7.12 -15.15 8.77
N GLY A 114 6.19 -15.63 9.60
CA GLY A 114 6.25 -15.50 11.05
C GLY A 114 5.42 -14.35 11.62
N GLU A 115 4.90 -13.46 10.77
CA GLU A 115 3.96 -12.41 11.18
C GLU A 115 2.52 -12.83 10.89
N LYS A 116 1.59 -12.45 11.78
CA LYS A 116 0.16 -12.72 11.60
C LYS A 116 -0.50 -11.56 10.84
N LEU A 117 -0.07 -11.32 9.61
CA LEU A 117 -0.82 -10.42 8.72
C LEU A 117 -2.11 -11.11 8.28
N LYS A 118 -3.19 -10.33 8.12
CA LYS A 118 -4.40 -10.86 7.47
C LYS A 118 -4.04 -11.22 6.02
N PRO A 119 -4.35 -12.46 5.57
CA PRO A 119 -4.11 -12.85 4.19
C PRO A 119 -4.88 -11.93 3.23
N ASP A 120 -4.33 -11.70 2.05
CA ASP A 120 -4.90 -10.86 0.99
C ASP A 120 -5.13 -9.38 1.35
N MET A 121 -4.63 -8.92 2.50
CA MET A 121 -4.69 -7.52 2.85
C MET A 121 -3.58 -6.72 2.12
N PRO A 122 -3.89 -5.52 1.59
CA PRO A 122 -2.90 -4.69 0.91
C PRO A 122 -1.73 -4.33 1.84
N VAL A 123 -0.50 -4.44 1.33
CA VAL A 123 0.71 -3.99 2.03
C VAL A 123 1.41 -2.91 1.21
N TYR A 124 1.57 -1.73 1.80
CA TYR A 124 2.21 -0.60 1.17
C TYR A 124 3.68 -0.55 1.57
N LEU A 125 4.56 -0.58 0.57
CA LEU A 125 5.98 -0.38 0.76
C LEU A 125 6.33 1.09 0.57
N TYR A 126 6.41 1.84 1.67
CA TYR A 126 6.65 3.28 1.61
C TYR A 126 8.15 3.59 1.51
N ARG A 127 8.61 4.00 0.32
CA ARG A 127 10.02 4.30 0.01
C ARG A 127 10.98 3.14 0.30
N LEU A 128 10.49 1.91 0.10
CA LEU A 128 11.22 0.66 0.33
C LEU A 128 11.44 -0.13 -0.98
N ARG A 129 11.35 0.57 -2.12
CA ARG A 129 11.52 0.03 -3.46
C ARG A 129 12.55 0.85 -4.22
N SER A 130 13.16 0.24 -5.22
CA SER A 130 14.13 0.89 -6.11
C SER A 130 13.90 0.42 -7.54
N GLU A 131 14.24 1.27 -8.49
CA GLU A 131 14.25 0.95 -9.91
C GLU A 131 15.70 0.68 -10.32
N LYS A 132 15.92 -0.43 -11.01
CA LYS A 132 17.21 -0.79 -11.59
C LYS A 132 17.44 -0.02 -12.90
N SER A 133 18.68 -0.02 -13.38
CA SER A 133 19.05 0.65 -14.64
C SER A 133 18.37 0.08 -15.88
N ASP A 134 17.86 -1.16 -15.79
CA ASP A 134 17.10 -1.84 -16.84
C ASP A 134 15.59 -1.57 -16.77
N GLY A 135 15.13 -0.73 -15.83
CA GLY A 135 13.71 -0.42 -15.60
C GLY A 135 12.98 -1.39 -14.67
N ASN A 136 13.64 -2.46 -14.20
CA ASN A 136 13.02 -3.40 -13.29
C ASN A 136 12.86 -2.83 -11.89
N ILE A 137 11.66 -2.98 -11.32
CA ILE A 137 11.37 -2.62 -9.93
C ILE A 137 11.80 -3.76 -9.02
N VAL A 138 12.54 -3.42 -7.98
CA VAL A 138 12.96 -4.34 -6.91
C VAL A 138 12.73 -3.75 -5.54
N LEU A 139 12.82 -4.58 -4.50
CA LEU A 139 12.93 -4.06 -3.14
C LEU A 139 14.29 -3.38 -2.94
N ASP A 140 14.29 -2.28 -2.19
CA ASP A 140 15.49 -1.46 -2.00
C ASP A 140 16.59 -2.29 -1.31
N PRO A 141 17.77 -2.47 -1.94
CA PRO A 141 18.81 -3.37 -1.44
C PRO A 141 19.45 -2.91 -0.13
N ARG A 142 19.18 -1.68 0.33
CA ARG A 142 19.58 -1.21 1.65
C ARG A 142 18.79 -1.88 2.78
N TYR A 143 17.57 -2.35 2.47
CA TYR A 143 16.64 -2.91 3.46
C TYR A 143 16.37 -4.39 3.23
N PHE A 144 16.58 -4.90 2.02
CA PHE A 144 16.26 -6.26 1.64
C PHE A 144 17.40 -6.90 0.85
N ARG A 145 17.62 -8.18 1.06
CA ARG A 145 18.50 -9.01 0.23
C ARG A 145 17.65 -10.03 -0.51
N SER A 146 17.72 -10.05 -1.84
CA SER A 146 17.09 -11.09 -2.64
C SER A 146 17.81 -12.42 -2.41
N GLU A 147 17.05 -13.50 -2.24
CA GLU A 147 17.56 -14.86 -2.06
C GLU A 147 17.64 -15.62 -3.40
N ASN A 148 17.10 -15.05 -4.48
CA ASN A 148 17.09 -15.66 -5.83
C ASN A 148 18.28 -15.24 -6.70
N ASN A 149 19.44 -14.94 -6.10
CA ASN A 149 20.63 -14.50 -6.82
C ASN A 149 21.82 -15.44 -6.58
#